data_AF-A0AAV7X2Y5-F1
#
_entry.id   AF-A0AAV7X2Y5-F1
#
_cell.length_a   1.000
_cell.length_b   1.000
_cell.length_c   1.000
_cell.angle_alpha   90.00
_cell.angle_beta   90.00
_cell.angle_gamma   90.00
#
_symmetry.space_group_name_H-M   'P 1'
#
loop_
_entity.id
_entity.type
_entity.pdbx_description
1 polymer ?
#
loop_
_entity_poly.entity_id
_entity_poly.type
_entity_poly.pdbx_seq_one_letter_code
_entity_poly.pdbx_strand_id
1 'polypeptide(L)'
;MDTSGDYDFQESESEAFIVYSDNCDDAPASLFDLYDQRQESCDRDDNESQILDDIDFSLLKDSALKFIGEFYADPSVSRAVVQRIVECTSTVITQSISIALKVVDKLRKESAISDNGHSCLCETLTIISNPFKGLETEFKRFSCLMERGVFLKPESFVCGRRGDSVTGQFLSLKQTWRRFFELPNVMSSVESYLSALKTEKENGVISNFIQGELWESKCRDFGDKFVLPLFIHFDEVDVGNAIGPHSNIHKLGAMNSMCPCLPPEFVSLIENYFLVLLFHAADRYADNPLLESSNNKIMFNKVIDEVNDLRSNGISITTENKKCQLYLDVGLILGDNLGLHGILGLAECFTANFPCLYCKMLKHDCRCSSKENLNLLRNIDNYVLDVATNDVSQTGIKEECVFNNIESFHVTTNYAVDFMHDVLEGVCCYDLVEILYNFVYVENYFSIELLNEMILSHSYGNVSNKPPLIAGKELQSGNIKMSANETLVFVQHLPAVVGSYVPVDDEYWKLFLFLYEIVLILMSRKLDLKSIPYLDYLITQHHILYCGGSP
;
A
#
# COMPACT_ATOMS: atom_id res chain seq x y z
N MET A 1 -50.91 -22.79 -12.12
CA MET A 1 -51.99 -22.83 -11.12
C MET A 1 -51.37 -22.33 -9.83
N ASP A 2 -51.92 -21.21 -9.37
CA ASP A 2 -51.52 -20.36 -8.27
C ASP A 2 -51.37 -21.06 -6.92
N THR A 3 -50.49 -20.52 -6.08
CA THR A 3 -50.81 -19.67 -4.89
C THR A 3 -49.48 -19.25 -4.27
N SER A 4 -49.00 -18.01 -4.43
CA SER A 4 -49.35 -16.77 -3.72
C SER A 4 -48.90 -16.71 -2.25
N GLY A 5 -47.98 -15.79 -1.97
CA GLY A 5 -47.47 -15.45 -0.64
C GLY A 5 -46.56 -14.22 -0.74
N ASP A 6 -47.16 -13.08 -1.11
CA ASP A 6 -46.54 -11.75 -1.14
C ASP A 6 -46.26 -11.23 0.28
N TYR A 7 -45.09 -10.65 0.48
CA TYR A 7 -44.80 -9.71 1.56
C TYR A 7 -44.40 -8.37 0.93
N ASP A 8 -45.33 -7.42 1.02
CA ASP A 8 -45.18 -6.00 0.68
C ASP A 8 -44.18 -5.32 1.64
N PHE A 9 -43.17 -4.65 1.08
CA PHE A 9 -42.49 -3.53 1.72
C PHE A 9 -42.69 -2.30 0.83
N GLN A 10 -43.60 -1.42 1.25
CA GLN A 10 -43.78 -0.09 0.68
C GLN A 10 -42.69 0.84 1.24
N GLU A 11 -41.71 1.22 0.42
CA GLU A 11 -40.94 2.45 0.62
C GLU A 11 -41.45 3.51 -0.35
N SER A 12 -42.11 4.52 0.22
CA SER A 12 -42.48 5.74 -0.46
C SER A 12 -41.32 6.73 -0.37
N GLU A 13 -40.47 6.79 -1.40
CA GLU A 13 -39.57 7.93 -1.60
C GLU A 13 -40.19 8.89 -2.60
N SER A 14 -40.59 10.05 -2.10
CA SER A 14 -41.01 11.20 -2.88
C SER A 14 -39.78 11.83 -3.56
N GLU A 15 -39.60 11.56 -4.85
CA GLU A 15 -38.67 12.30 -5.70
C GLU A 15 -39.17 13.73 -5.91
N ALA A 16 -38.59 14.68 -5.16
CA ALA A 16 -38.72 16.11 -5.47
C ALA A 16 -37.57 16.52 -6.40
N PHE A 17 -37.81 16.47 -7.70
CA PHE A 17 -36.98 17.15 -8.70
C PHE A 17 -37.09 18.66 -8.49
N ILE A 18 -36.00 19.33 -8.12
CA ILE A 18 -35.88 20.79 -8.18
C ILE A 18 -34.95 21.14 -9.33
N VAL A 19 -35.54 21.66 -10.39
CA VAL A 19 -34.88 22.30 -11.52
C VAL A 19 -34.44 23.70 -11.09
N TYR A 20 -33.14 24.00 -11.19
CA TYR A 20 -32.68 25.39 -11.24
C TYR A 20 -32.06 25.67 -12.61
N SER A 21 -32.61 26.69 -13.25
CA SER A 21 -32.20 27.26 -14.53
C SER A 21 -30.96 28.13 -14.37
N ASP A 22 -30.08 28.06 -15.37
CA ASP A 22 -28.88 28.88 -15.56
C ASP A 22 -29.13 30.40 -15.66
N ASN A 23 -28.01 31.11 -15.49
CA ASN A 23 -27.65 32.48 -15.90
C ASN A 23 -27.64 33.55 -14.81
N CYS A 24 -26.42 34.00 -14.48
CA CYS A 24 -26.04 35.41 -14.42
C CYS A 24 -24.50 35.50 -14.46
N ASP A 25 -23.97 35.81 -15.64
CA ASP A 25 -22.65 36.42 -15.81
C ASP A 25 -22.66 37.88 -15.30
N ASP A 26 -21.48 38.37 -14.98
CA ASP A 26 -21.09 39.73 -14.55
C ASP A 26 -21.22 40.09 -13.06
N ALA A 27 -20.08 39.99 -12.36
CA ALA A 27 -19.82 40.67 -11.08
C ALA A 27 -18.60 41.60 -11.21
N PRO A 28 -18.66 42.84 -10.67
CA PRO A 28 -17.56 43.81 -10.78
C PRO A 28 -16.33 43.41 -9.95
N ALA A 29 -15.15 43.84 -10.39
CA ALA A 29 -13.87 43.62 -9.72
C ALA A 29 -13.95 43.94 -8.20
N SER A 30 -13.45 43.01 -7.38
CA SER A 30 -13.61 43.05 -5.91
C SER A 30 -12.38 43.69 -5.24
N LEU A 31 -12.60 44.30 -4.06
CA LEU A 31 -11.60 44.95 -3.20
C LEU A 31 -10.35 44.11 -2.86
N PHE A 32 -10.35 42.81 -3.11
CA PHE A 32 -9.20 41.94 -2.93
C PHE A 32 -8.06 42.29 -3.92
N ASP A 33 -8.40 42.65 -5.16
CA ASP A 33 -7.43 43.11 -6.17
C ASP A 33 -6.82 44.47 -5.79
N LEU A 34 -7.51 45.25 -4.93
CA LEU A 34 -7.03 46.52 -4.39
C LEU A 34 -6.14 46.36 -3.16
N TYR A 35 -6.15 45.20 -2.48
CA TYR A 35 -5.29 44.96 -1.32
C TYR A 35 -3.86 44.58 -1.75
N ASP A 36 -3.71 43.74 -2.78
CA ASP A 36 -2.40 43.43 -3.38
C ASP A 36 -1.73 44.65 -4.05
N GLN A 37 -2.51 45.59 -4.57
CA GLN A 37 -1.99 46.82 -5.21
C GLN A 37 -1.60 47.94 -4.21
N ARG A 38 -1.95 47.83 -2.93
CA ARG A 38 -1.68 48.89 -1.92
C ARG A 38 -0.28 48.86 -1.32
N GLN A 39 0.54 47.83 -1.61
CA GLN A 39 1.92 47.81 -1.11
C GLN A 39 2.87 48.78 -1.83
N GLU A 40 2.41 49.51 -2.86
CA GLU A 40 3.20 50.54 -3.55
C GLU A 40 2.46 51.89 -3.62
N SER A 41 2.33 52.63 -2.51
CA SER A 41 2.54 54.10 -2.46
C SER A 41 2.07 54.79 -1.17
N CYS A 42 3.02 55.55 -0.60
CA CYS A 42 2.99 56.72 0.28
C CYS A 42 1.81 57.04 1.22
N ASP A 43 2.18 57.10 2.50
CA ASP A 43 1.95 58.18 3.49
C ASP A 43 0.59 58.89 3.50
N ARG A 44 -0.28 58.47 4.44
CA ARG A 44 -1.26 59.34 5.10
C ARG A 44 -1.34 59.03 6.60
N ASP A 45 -1.28 60.09 7.40
CA ASP A 45 -1.62 60.11 8.82
C ASP A 45 -3.06 59.61 9.01
N ASP A 46 -3.24 58.53 9.79
CA ASP A 46 -4.41 58.29 10.66
C ASP A 46 -4.13 57.07 11.56
N ASN A 47 -3.93 57.32 12.85
CA ASN A 47 -3.50 56.37 13.89
C ASN A 47 -4.52 55.25 14.24
N GLU A 48 -5.57 55.03 13.43
CA GLU A 48 -6.67 54.10 13.74
C GLU A 48 -7.01 53.10 12.61
N SER A 49 -6.43 53.21 11.41
CA SER A 49 -6.56 52.15 10.38
C SER A 49 -5.67 50.93 10.62
N GLN A 50 -4.78 50.98 11.62
CA GLN A 50 -3.79 49.94 11.93
C GLN A 50 -4.37 48.67 12.58
N ILE A 51 -5.58 48.69 13.13
CA ILE A 51 -6.11 47.57 13.95
C ILE A 51 -6.29 46.28 13.14
N LEU A 52 -6.68 46.40 11.86
CA LEU A 52 -6.91 45.25 10.98
C LEU A 52 -5.64 44.79 10.25
N ASP A 53 -4.70 45.71 10.02
CA ASP A 53 -3.43 45.42 9.35
C ASP A 53 -2.54 44.47 10.18
N ASP A 54 -2.75 44.42 11.51
CA ASP A 54 -2.08 43.49 12.44
C ASP A 54 -2.72 42.08 12.48
N ILE A 55 -3.88 41.86 11.84
CA ILE A 55 -4.60 40.58 11.87
C ILE A 55 -4.29 39.78 10.60
N ASP A 56 -3.54 38.69 10.78
CA ASP A 56 -3.24 37.77 9.69
C ASP A 56 -4.43 36.84 9.39
N PHE A 57 -5.26 37.25 8.43
CA PHE A 57 -6.38 36.43 7.95
C PHE A 57 -5.95 35.23 7.09
N SER A 58 -4.66 35.07 6.77
CA SER A 58 -4.18 33.87 6.07
C SER A 58 -4.41 32.60 6.89
N LEU A 59 -4.35 32.69 8.22
CA LEU A 59 -4.68 31.63 9.18
C LEU A 59 -6.08 31.03 8.97
N LEU A 60 -7.05 31.84 8.53
CA LEU A 60 -8.41 31.36 8.25
C LEU A 60 -8.44 30.45 7.03
N LYS A 61 -7.73 30.84 5.97
CA LYS A 61 -7.61 30.03 4.74
C LYS A 61 -6.83 28.74 5.01
N ASP A 62 -5.79 28.80 5.84
CA ASP A 62 -5.02 27.63 6.28
C ASP A 62 -5.88 26.65 7.07
N SER A 63 -6.68 27.17 8.00
CA SER A 63 -7.61 26.38 8.80
C SER A 63 -8.69 25.75 7.93
N ALA A 64 -9.25 26.49 6.96
CA ALA A 64 -10.22 25.98 6.01
C ALA A 64 -9.62 24.89 5.11
N LEU A 65 -8.40 25.07 4.64
CA LEU A 65 -7.69 24.08 3.83
C LEU A 65 -7.40 22.81 4.63
N LYS A 66 -6.98 22.94 5.90
CA LYS A 66 -6.77 21.81 6.81
C LYS A 66 -8.07 21.06 7.06
N PHE A 67 -9.15 21.78 7.36
CA PHE A 67 -10.49 21.20 7.53
C PHE A 67 -10.91 20.38 6.30
N ILE A 68 -10.71 20.90 5.10
CA ILE A 68 -10.99 20.14 3.87
C ILE A 68 -10.02 18.95 3.70
N GLY A 69 -8.74 19.15 4.03
CA GLY A 69 -7.71 18.11 3.97
C GLY A 69 -8.04 16.89 4.82
N GLU A 70 -8.65 17.07 5.99
CA GLU A 70 -9.10 15.97 6.86
C GLU A 70 -10.13 15.08 6.15
N PHE A 71 -11.05 15.65 5.38
CA PHE A 71 -12.00 14.84 4.59
C PHE A 71 -11.35 14.20 3.36
N TYR A 72 -10.36 14.83 2.75
CA TYR A 72 -9.61 14.20 1.66
C TYR A 72 -8.72 13.04 2.13
N ALA A 73 -8.30 13.04 3.39
CA ALA A 73 -7.54 11.95 3.98
C ALA A 73 -8.40 10.73 4.33
N ASP A 74 -9.73 10.89 4.44
CA ASP A 74 -10.65 9.80 4.72
C ASP A 74 -11.10 9.10 3.42
N PRO A 75 -10.67 7.83 3.18
CA PRO A 75 -11.01 7.11 1.95
C PRO A 75 -12.51 6.79 1.83
N SER A 76 -13.29 6.90 2.92
CA SER A 76 -14.75 6.71 2.89
C SER A 76 -15.50 7.94 2.35
N VAL A 77 -14.83 9.10 2.25
CA VAL A 77 -15.43 10.35 1.84
C VAL A 77 -15.12 10.65 0.37
N SER A 78 -16.16 10.60 -0.48
CA SER A 78 -15.99 10.90 -1.90
C SER A 78 -15.76 12.40 -2.15
N ARG A 79 -15.12 12.72 -3.28
CA ARG A 79 -14.87 14.12 -3.69
C ARG A 79 -16.16 14.96 -3.81
N ALA A 80 -17.26 14.33 -4.24
CA ALA A 80 -18.56 14.97 -4.30
C ALA A 80 -19.12 15.29 -2.91
N VAL A 81 -18.87 14.43 -1.92
CA VAL A 81 -19.25 14.70 -0.52
C VAL A 81 -18.40 15.85 0.05
N VAL A 82 -17.10 15.90 -0.23
CA VAL A 82 -16.26 17.05 0.16
C VAL A 82 -16.80 18.36 -0.41
N GLN A 83 -17.21 18.39 -1.68
CA GLN A 83 -17.82 19.57 -2.29
C GLN A 83 -19.09 19.99 -1.54
N ARG A 84 -19.99 19.04 -1.23
CA ARG A 84 -21.21 19.31 -0.45
C ARG A 84 -20.89 19.83 0.95
N ILE A 85 -19.87 19.29 1.62
CA ILE A 85 -19.44 19.77 2.94
C ILE A 85 -19.01 21.24 2.86
N VAL A 86 -18.20 21.61 1.85
CA VAL A 86 -17.78 23.00 1.65
C VAL A 86 -18.98 23.92 1.42
N GLU A 87 -19.93 23.52 0.57
CA GLU A 87 -21.14 24.31 0.25
C GLU A 87 -22.06 24.49 1.47
N CYS A 88 -22.36 23.41 2.19
CA CYS A 88 -23.20 23.44 3.38
C CYS A 88 -22.56 24.28 4.50
N THR A 89 -21.27 24.07 4.77
CA THR A 89 -20.56 24.84 5.80
C THR A 89 -20.45 26.31 5.42
N SER A 90 -20.19 26.63 4.15
CA SER A 90 -20.20 28.02 3.65
C SER A 90 -21.55 28.70 3.89
N THR A 91 -22.65 27.97 3.63
CA THR A 91 -24.02 28.48 3.83
C THR A 91 -24.29 28.80 5.30
N VAL A 92 -23.96 27.86 6.21
CA VAL A 92 -24.14 28.06 7.66
C VAL A 92 -23.36 29.27 8.14
N ILE A 93 -22.07 29.37 7.79
CA ILE A 93 -21.21 30.48 8.22
C ILE A 93 -21.73 31.81 7.67
N THR A 94 -22.06 31.87 6.38
CA THR A 94 -22.58 33.09 5.74
C THR A 94 -23.87 33.56 6.43
N GLN A 95 -24.79 32.63 6.74
CA GLN A 95 -26.04 32.97 7.44
C GLN A 95 -25.79 33.43 8.88
N SER A 96 -24.94 32.74 9.64
CA SER A 96 -24.57 33.13 11.01
C SER A 96 -23.95 34.53 11.04
N ILE A 97 -23.04 34.81 10.12
CA ILE A 97 -22.38 36.12 10.02
C ILE A 97 -23.34 37.21 9.54
N SER A 98 -24.27 36.90 8.62
CA SER A 98 -25.33 37.86 8.23
C SER A 98 -26.18 38.29 9.43
N ILE A 99 -26.46 37.37 10.37
CA ILE A 99 -27.16 37.71 11.61
C ILE A 99 -26.27 38.58 12.51
N ALA A 100 -24.98 38.25 12.66
CA ALA A 100 -24.04 39.05 13.45
C ALA A 100 -23.90 40.48 12.92
N LEU A 101 -23.78 40.65 11.60
CA LEU A 101 -23.74 41.97 10.95
C LEU A 101 -24.98 42.81 11.27
N LYS A 102 -26.18 42.21 11.26
CA LYS A 102 -27.42 42.90 11.67
C LYS A 102 -27.41 43.33 13.14
N VAL A 103 -26.74 42.59 14.03
CA VAL A 103 -26.57 42.98 15.44
C VAL A 103 -25.61 44.15 15.55
N VAL A 104 -24.47 44.11 14.86
CA VAL A 104 -23.48 45.21 14.80
C VAL A 104 -24.13 46.50 14.28
N ASP A 105 -24.96 46.42 13.24
CA ASP A 105 -25.71 47.56 12.72
C ASP A 105 -26.69 48.17 13.74
N LYS A 106 -27.33 47.33 14.58
CA LYS A 106 -28.20 47.82 15.65
C LYS A 106 -27.41 48.49 16.76
N LEU A 107 -26.28 47.91 17.18
CA LEU A 107 -25.41 48.51 18.19
C LEU A 107 -24.91 49.90 17.78
N ARG A 108 -24.59 50.09 16.49
CA ARG A 108 -24.25 51.41 15.95
C ARG A 108 -25.41 52.39 16.07
N LYS A 109 -26.63 51.99 15.68
CA LYS A 109 -27.83 52.84 15.77
C LYS A 109 -28.15 53.26 17.20
N GLU A 110 -27.87 52.39 18.16
CA GLU A 110 -28.02 52.66 19.60
C GLU A 110 -26.84 53.45 20.19
N SER A 111 -25.87 53.87 19.37
CA SER A 111 -24.64 54.57 19.79
C SER A 111 -23.80 53.78 20.81
N ALA A 112 -23.94 52.45 20.83
CA ALA A 112 -23.19 51.55 21.72
C ALA A 112 -21.76 51.27 21.22
N ILE A 113 -21.48 51.53 19.94
CA ILE A 113 -20.16 51.43 19.31
C ILE A 113 -19.89 52.67 18.46
N SER A 114 -18.62 53.07 18.31
CA SER A 114 -18.21 54.16 17.44
C SER A 114 -18.35 53.81 15.96
N ASP A 115 -18.36 54.80 15.07
CA ASP A 115 -18.37 54.58 13.62
C ASP A 115 -17.15 53.77 13.16
N ASN A 116 -15.97 54.04 13.74
CA ASN A 116 -14.76 53.27 13.47
C ASN A 116 -14.88 51.83 13.96
N GLY A 117 -15.43 51.61 15.16
CA GLY A 117 -15.68 50.27 15.70
C GLY A 117 -16.69 49.47 14.87
N HIS A 118 -17.74 50.13 14.35
CA HIS A 118 -18.70 49.53 13.42
C HIS A 118 -18.00 49.09 12.12
N SER A 119 -17.22 49.97 11.51
CA SER A 119 -16.50 49.66 10.27
C SER A 119 -15.57 48.47 10.45
N CYS A 120 -14.76 48.48 11.52
CA CYS A 120 -13.81 47.41 11.82
C CYS A 120 -14.50 46.05 12.02
N LEU A 121 -15.62 46.02 12.77
CA LEU A 121 -16.39 44.79 13.00
C LEU A 121 -17.06 44.29 11.72
N CYS A 122 -17.64 45.18 10.92
CA CYS A 122 -18.27 44.79 9.65
C CYS A 122 -17.26 44.21 8.67
N GLU A 123 -16.07 44.81 8.57
CA GLU A 123 -14.99 44.32 7.72
C GLU A 123 -14.50 42.95 8.20
N THR A 124 -14.19 42.80 9.49
CA THR A 124 -13.78 41.54 10.11
C THR A 124 -14.79 40.42 9.86
N LEU A 125 -16.07 40.70 10.13
CA LEU A 125 -17.15 39.73 9.92
C LEU A 125 -17.29 39.37 8.44
N THR A 126 -17.16 40.34 7.53
CA THR A 126 -17.22 40.09 6.10
C THR A 126 -16.09 39.16 5.63
N ILE A 127 -14.88 39.33 6.16
CA ILE A 127 -13.76 38.42 5.87
C ILE A 127 -14.07 37.00 6.38
N ILE A 128 -14.55 36.89 7.63
CA ILE A 128 -14.88 35.60 8.26
C ILE A 128 -16.10 34.92 7.61
N SER A 129 -16.96 35.69 6.92
CA SER A 129 -18.15 35.15 6.25
C SER A 129 -17.84 34.16 5.12
N ASN A 130 -16.63 34.21 4.56
CA ASN A 130 -16.23 33.34 3.46
C ASN A 130 -14.85 32.69 3.70
N PRO A 131 -14.74 31.75 4.65
CA PRO A 131 -13.47 31.10 4.98
C PRO A 131 -12.96 30.20 3.83
N PHE A 132 -13.85 29.79 2.92
CA PHE A 132 -13.53 28.97 1.76
C PHE A 132 -13.26 29.80 0.49
N LYS A 133 -13.03 31.11 0.61
CA LYS A 133 -12.69 31.94 -0.55
C LYS A 133 -11.43 31.41 -1.23
N GLY A 134 -11.52 31.13 -2.53
CA GLY A 134 -10.46 30.49 -3.29
C GLY A 134 -10.31 28.98 -3.03
N LEU A 135 -11.29 28.34 -2.38
CA LEU A 135 -11.39 26.89 -2.11
C LEU A 135 -12.78 26.34 -2.48
N GLU A 136 -13.60 27.14 -3.17
CA GLU A 136 -15.02 26.85 -3.39
C GLU A 136 -15.24 25.64 -4.31
N THR A 137 -14.35 25.48 -5.30
CA THR A 137 -14.41 24.38 -6.27
C THR A 137 -13.21 23.45 -6.11
N GLU A 138 -13.36 22.20 -6.54
CA GLU A 138 -12.28 21.22 -6.52
C GLU A 138 -11.02 21.75 -7.21
N PHE A 139 -11.18 22.35 -8.40
CA PHE A 139 -10.09 22.96 -9.14
C PHE A 139 -9.29 23.97 -8.31
N LYS A 140 -9.99 24.87 -7.60
CA LYS A 140 -9.34 25.89 -6.76
C LYS A 140 -8.66 25.27 -5.54
N ARG A 141 -9.27 24.25 -4.93
CA ARG A 141 -8.67 23.51 -3.81
C ARG A 141 -7.36 22.84 -4.20
N PHE A 142 -7.35 22.06 -5.28
CA PHE A 142 -6.13 21.41 -5.76
C PHE A 142 -5.08 22.43 -6.24
N SER A 143 -5.50 23.54 -6.84
CA SER A 143 -4.58 24.64 -7.18
C SER A 143 -3.90 25.21 -5.93
N CYS A 144 -4.67 25.48 -4.88
CA CYS A 144 -4.13 25.96 -3.61
C CYS A 144 -3.20 24.94 -2.94
N LEU A 145 -3.54 23.65 -2.97
CA LEU A 145 -2.69 22.57 -2.44
C LEU A 145 -1.37 22.44 -3.22
N MET A 146 -1.41 22.61 -4.55
CA MET A 146 -0.21 22.62 -5.40
C MET A 146 0.68 23.82 -5.11
N GLU A 147 0.10 25.03 -5.02
CA GLU A 147 0.82 26.27 -4.71
C GLU A 147 1.53 26.19 -3.35
N ARG A 148 0.87 25.58 -2.36
CA ARG A 148 1.45 25.32 -1.02
C ARG A 148 2.42 24.15 -0.99
N GLY A 149 2.56 23.41 -2.08
CA GLY A 149 3.44 22.25 -2.17
C GLY A 149 2.99 21.07 -1.30
N VAL A 150 1.73 20.99 -0.88
CA VAL A 150 1.18 19.89 -0.06
C VAL A 150 0.41 18.86 -0.88
N PHE A 151 0.28 19.06 -2.19
CA PHE A 151 -0.27 18.08 -3.12
C PHE A 151 0.74 17.76 -4.23
N LEU A 152 0.84 16.46 -4.51
CA LEU A 152 1.64 15.92 -5.60
C LEU A 152 0.73 15.53 -6.75
N LYS A 153 0.80 16.31 -7.84
CA LYS A 153 0.04 16.00 -9.04
C LYS A 153 0.71 14.84 -9.79
N PRO A 154 -0.04 13.76 -10.12
CA PRO A 154 0.48 12.70 -10.97
C PRO A 154 0.82 13.22 -12.37
N GLU A 155 1.89 12.67 -12.95
CA GLU A 155 2.30 12.87 -14.33
C GLU A 155 1.70 11.77 -15.21
N SER A 156 0.86 12.16 -16.17
CA SER A 156 0.39 11.24 -17.21
C SER A 156 1.50 10.95 -18.21
N PHE A 157 1.67 9.68 -18.59
CA PHE A 157 2.58 9.29 -19.66
C PHE A 157 1.94 8.25 -20.57
N VAL A 158 2.29 8.27 -21.86
CA VAL A 158 1.76 7.32 -22.84
C VAL A 158 2.44 5.97 -22.64
N CYS A 159 1.67 4.94 -22.37
CA CYS A 159 2.16 3.59 -22.13
C CYS A 159 1.71 2.57 -23.19
N GLY A 160 0.81 2.95 -24.10
CA GLY A 160 0.36 2.09 -25.18
C GLY A 160 -0.63 2.75 -26.13
N ARG A 161 -1.21 1.96 -27.04
CA ARG A 161 -2.30 2.40 -27.93
C ARG A 161 -3.36 1.31 -28.05
N ARG A 162 -4.64 1.71 -27.94
CA ARG A 162 -5.83 0.88 -28.19
C ARG A 162 -6.85 1.71 -28.96
N GLY A 163 -6.52 2.01 -30.22
CA GLY A 163 -7.18 3.07 -30.97
C GLY A 163 -6.61 4.43 -30.58
N ASP A 164 -6.93 4.90 -29.37
CA ASP A 164 -6.36 6.10 -28.76
C ASP A 164 -5.09 5.81 -27.94
N SER A 165 -4.35 6.86 -27.57
CA SER A 165 -3.20 6.74 -26.66
C SER A 165 -3.69 6.35 -25.28
N VAL A 166 -3.13 5.26 -24.74
CA VAL A 166 -3.41 4.83 -23.38
C VAL A 166 -2.32 5.36 -22.45
N THR A 167 -2.71 5.82 -21.26
CA THR A 167 -1.81 6.52 -20.36
C THR A 167 -1.74 5.87 -18.98
N GLY A 168 -0.53 5.74 -18.44
CA GLY A 168 -0.29 5.51 -17.03
C GLY A 168 -0.19 6.83 -16.25
N GLN A 169 -0.34 6.75 -14.94
CA GLN A 169 -0.17 7.84 -13.98
C GLN A 169 1.04 7.56 -13.12
N PHE A 170 1.98 8.49 -13.07
CA PHE A 170 3.22 8.37 -12.31
C PHE A 170 3.30 9.44 -11.22
N LEU A 171 3.68 9.06 -10.01
CA LEU A 171 3.97 9.98 -8.91
C LEU A 171 5.46 9.94 -8.58
N SER A 172 6.08 11.12 -8.51
CA SER A 172 7.52 11.25 -8.28
C SER A 172 7.91 10.77 -6.88
N LEU A 173 8.62 9.65 -6.80
CA LEU A 173 9.34 9.15 -5.63
C LEU A 173 10.22 10.23 -5.00
N LYS A 174 10.96 10.98 -5.83
CA LYS A 174 11.87 12.03 -5.36
C LYS A 174 11.14 13.09 -4.55
N GLN A 175 10.01 13.54 -5.08
CA GLN A 175 9.22 14.57 -4.42
C GLN A 175 8.40 14.02 -3.25
N THR A 176 7.94 12.78 -3.33
CA THR A 176 7.22 12.08 -2.24
C THR A 176 8.13 11.89 -1.03
N TRP A 177 9.27 11.20 -1.22
CA TRP A 177 10.18 10.88 -0.12
C TRP A 177 10.83 12.11 0.48
N ARG A 178 11.13 13.14 -0.33
CA ARG A 178 11.59 14.42 0.20
C ARG A 178 10.59 15.00 1.19
N ARG A 179 9.33 15.14 0.81
CA ARG A 179 8.30 15.71 1.69
C ARG A 179 8.09 14.87 2.94
N PHE A 180 8.05 13.56 2.78
CA PHE A 180 7.86 12.64 3.89
C PHE A 180 8.98 12.73 4.93
N PHE A 181 10.25 12.74 4.50
CA PHE A 181 11.38 12.88 5.42
C PHE A 181 11.58 14.31 5.95
N GLU A 182 10.99 15.32 5.31
CA GLU A 182 10.92 16.69 5.84
C GLU A 182 9.81 16.87 6.91
N LEU A 183 8.93 15.87 7.12
CA LEU A 183 7.94 15.91 8.19
C LEU A 183 8.61 15.92 9.58
N PRO A 184 8.04 16.63 10.57
CA PRO A 184 8.59 16.68 11.92
C PRO A 184 8.81 15.30 12.51
N ASN A 185 9.98 15.10 13.13
CA ASN A 185 10.39 13.88 13.83
C ASN A 185 10.54 12.60 12.99
N VAL A 186 10.22 12.59 11.69
CA VAL A 186 10.34 11.36 10.86
C VAL A 186 11.80 10.92 10.75
N MET A 187 12.69 11.81 10.29
CA MET A 187 14.11 11.49 10.16
C MET A 187 14.77 11.08 11.47
N SER A 188 14.51 11.80 12.57
CA SER A 188 15.08 11.46 13.88
C SER A 188 14.59 10.11 14.40
N SER A 189 13.33 9.75 14.12
CA SER A 189 12.77 8.44 14.50
C SER A 189 13.44 7.32 13.71
N VAL A 190 13.66 7.52 12.41
CA VAL A 190 14.41 6.59 11.55
C VAL A 190 15.84 6.43 12.04
N GLU A 191 16.59 7.52 12.26
CA GLU A 191 17.98 7.48 12.74
C GLU A 191 18.12 6.74 14.10
N SER A 192 17.17 6.99 15.02
CA SER A 192 17.11 6.30 16.30
C SER A 192 16.90 4.79 16.11
N TYR A 193 15.97 4.41 15.24
CA TYR A 193 15.69 3.01 14.96
C TYR A 193 16.86 2.31 14.26
N LEU A 194 17.51 2.95 13.28
CA LEU A 194 18.72 2.42 12.64
C LEU A 194 19.85 2.15 13.66
N SER A 195 20.01 3.04 14.64
CA SER A 195 21.00 2.87 15.70
C SER A 195 20.69 1.66 16.60
N ALA A 196 19.40 1.43 16.90
CA ALA A 196 18.96 0.25 17.62
C ALA A 196 19.22 -1.04 16.81
N LEU A 197 18.87 -1.05 15.52
CA LEU A 197 19.10 -2.18 14.61
C LEU A 197 20.59 -2.54 14.50
N LYS A 198 21.47 -1.55 14.44
CA LYS A 198 22.92 -1.79 14.45
C LYS A 198 23.36 -2.54 15.72
N THR A 199 22.89 -2.08 16.88
CA THR A 199 23.19 -2.71 18.17
C THR A 199 22.65 -4.13 18.26
N GLU A 200 21.46 -4.40 17.71
CA GLU A 200 20.89 -5.75 17.64
C GLU A 200 21.74 -6.70 16.79
N LYS A 201 22.21 -6.22 15.62
CA LYS A 201 23.05 -7.02 14.73
C LYS A 201 24.38 -7.40 15.39
N GLU A 202 25.00 -6.49 16.12
CA GLU A 202 26.23 -6.75 16.89
C GLU A 202 26.03 -7.84 17.96
N ASN A 203 24.80 -8.01 18.45
CA ASN A 203 24.42 -9.08 19.38
C ASN A 203 23.97 -10.38 18.67
N GLY A 204 24.10 -10.46 17.35
CA GLY A 204 23.70 -11.64 16.55
C GLY A 204 22.20 -11.75 16.31
N VAL A 205 21.45 -10.66 16.48
CA VAL A 205 19.99 -10.62 16.28
C VAL A 205 19.64 -9.86 15.00
N ILE A 206 18.76 -10.44 14.19
CA ILE A 206 18.18 -9.84 12.99
C ILE A 206 16.69 -9.60 13.23
N SER A 207 16.24 -8.39 12.93
CA SER A 207 14.84 -7.94 13.03
C SER A 207 14.43 -7.07 11.84
N ASN A 208 15.36 -6.69 10.97
CA ASN A 208 15.12 -5.83 9.82
C ASN A 208 16.00 -6.18 8.61
N PHE A 209 15.48 -5.89 7.41
CA PHE A 209 16.17 -6.07 6.13
C PHE A 209 17.58 -5.49 6.08
N ILE A 210 17.81 -4.31 6.67
CA ILE A 210 19.11 -3.64 6.57
C ILE A 210 20.25 -4.38 7.28
N GLN A 211 19.90 -5.32 8.17
CA GLN A 211 20.88 -6.14 8.88
C GLN A 211 21.34 -7.32 8.02
N GLY A 212 20.61 -7.65 6.94
CA GLY A 212 20.92 -8.74 6.02
C GLY A 212 22.10 -8.44 5.09
N GLU A 213 22.70 -9.51 4.57
CA GLU A 213 23.90 -9.44 3.72
C GLU A 213 23.65 -8.69 2.40
N LEU A 214 22.45 -8.81 1.82
CA LEU A 214 22.09 -8.13 0.58
C LEU A 214 22.21 -6.60 0.73
N TRP A 215 21.60 -6.02 1.77
CA TRP A 215 21.68 -4.58 1.99
C TRP A 215 23.09 -4.13 2.38
N GLU A 216 23.79 -4.91 3.20
CA GLU A 216 25.18 -4.63 3.55
C GLU A 216 26.09 -4.57 2.32
N SER A 217 25.87 -5.46 1.34
CA SER A 217 26.61 -5.43 0.08
C SER A 217 26.33 -4.16 -0.73
N LYS A 218 25.07 -3.73 -0.83
CA LYS A 218 24.64 -2.51 -1.53
C LYS A 218 25.23 -1.25 -0.90
N CYS A 219 25.28 -1.17 0.42
CA CYS A 219 25.83 -0.02 1.15
C CYS A 219 27.31 0.22 0.84
N ARG A 220 28.08 -0.78 0.39
CA ARG A 220 29.51 -0.62 0.06
C ARG A 220 29.73 0.38 -1.08
N ASP A 221 28.78 0.47 -2.02
CA ASP A 221 28.86 1.40 -3.15
C ASP A 221 28.68 2.87 -2.74
N PHE A 222 28.12 3.10 -1.55
CA PHE A 222 27.76 4.43 -1.06
C PHE A 222 28.83 5.06 -0.15
N GLY A 223 29.76 4.28 0.40
CA GLY A 223 30.74 4.76 1.37
C GLY A 223 30.07 5.34 2.62
N ASP A 224 30.44 6.57 2.99
CA ASP A 224 29.91 7.25 4.19
C ASP A 224 28.57 7.99 3.96
N LYS A 225 27.95 7.84 2.78
CA LYS A 225 26.66 8.48 2.48
C LYS A 225 25.55 7.85 3.33
N PHE A 226 24.62 8.70 3.78
CA PHE A 226 23.41 8.23 4.45
C PHE A 226 22.41 7.70 3.42
N VAL A 227 22.20 6.39 3.41
CA VAL A 227 21.34 5.69 2.45
C VAL A 227 20.25 4.90 3.16
N LEU A 228 19.01 5.00 2.68
CA LEU A 228 17.90 4.19 3.13
C LEU A 228 17.38 3.29 2.00
N PRO A 229 16.94 2.07 2.32
CA PRO A 229 16.27 1.20 1.37
C PRO A 229 14.86 1.71 1.03
N LEU A 230 14.45 1.45 -0.20
CA LEU A 230 13.07 1.51 -0.66
C LEU A 230 12.61 0.11 -1.05
N PHE A 231 11.44 -0.30 -0.59
CA PHE A 231 10.74 -1.44 -1.15
C PHE A 231 9.70 -0.95 -2.14
N ILE A 232 9.64 -1.58 -3.31
CA ILE A 232 8.67 -1.28 -4.36
C ILE A 232 7.75 -2.49 -4.48
N HIS A 233 6.47 -2.31 -4.15
CA HIS A 233 5.46 -3.36 -4.24
C HIS A 233 4.70 -3.23 -5.56
N PHE A 234 4.36 -4.34 -6.21
CA PHE A 234 3.46 -4.39 -7.36
C PHE A 234 2.29 -5.34 -7.10
N ASP A 235 1.10 -4.92 -7.51
CA ASP A 235 -0.11 -5.75 -7.49
C ASP A 235 -1.07 -5.34 -8.62
N GLU A 236 -1.95 -6.27 -9.03
CA GLU A 236 -3.05 -6.02 -9.95
C GLU A 236 -4.39 -6.03 -9.22
N VAL A 237 -4.94 -4.85 -8.97
CA VAL A 237 -6.18 -4.67 -8.19
C VAL A 237 -7.37 -4.53 -9.13
N ASP A 238 -8.43 -5.30 -8.91
CA ASP A 238 -9.71 -5.11 -9.60
C ASP A 238 -10.54 -4.04 -8.86
N VAL A 239 -10.81 -2.91 -9.53
CA VAL A 239 -11.65 -1.84 -8.98
C VAL A 239 -13.15 -2.07 -9.20
N GLY A 240 -13.52 -3.11 -9.94
CA GLY A 240 -14.89 -3.53 -10.16
C GLY A 240 -15.36 -4.59 -9.16
N ASN A 241 -16.49 -5.23 -9.46
CA ASN A 241 -16.93 -6.40 -8.70
C ASN A 241 -16.10 -7.62 -9.13
N ALA A 242 -15.15 -8.02 -8.27
CA ALA A 242 -14.25 -9.15 -8.50
C ALA A 242 -14.95 -10.51 -8.68
N ILE A 243 -16.25 -10.63 -8.36
CA ILE A 243 -17.02 -11.89 -8.39
C ILE A 243 -18.07 -11.89 -9.54
N GLY A 244 -18.21 -10.78 -10.28
CA GLY A 244 -19.22 -10.63 -11.34
C GLY A 244 -18.78 -11.13 -12.73
N PRO A 245 -19.70 -11.13 -13.71
CA PRO A 245 -19.40 -11.45 -15.12
C PRO A 245 -18.43 -10.45 -15.79
N HIS A 246 -18.18 -9.32 -15.12
CA HIS A 246 -17.23 -8.28 -15.53
C HIS A 246 -15.95 -8.27 -14.66
N SER A 247 -15.74 -9.30 -13.85
CA SER A 247 -14.49 -9.49 -13.10
C SER A 247 -13.29 -9.54 -14.06
N ASN A 248 -12.15 -9.04 -13.59
CA ASN A 248 -10.88 -8.93 -14.31
C ASN A 248 -10.84 -7.94 -15.48
N ILE A 249 -11.94 -7.25 -15.81
CA ILE A 249 -11.97 -6.29 -16.94
C ILE A 249 -11.29 -4.98 -16.56
N HIS A 250 -11.53 -4.47 -15.35
CA HIS A 250 -11.09 -3.15 -14.89
C HIS A 250 -9.88 -3.23 -13.96
N LYS A 251 -9.01 -4.23 -14.13
CA LYS A 251 -7.80 -4.36 -13.31
C LYS A 251 -6.84 -3.20 -13.55
N LEU A 252 -6.28 -2.69 -12.46
CA LEU A 252 -5.21 -1.70 -12.47
C LEU A 252 -3.93 -2.35 -11.97
N GLY A 253 -2.84 -2.20 -12.71
CA GLY A 253 -1.50 -2.46 -12.20
C GLY A 253 -1.07 -1.27 -11.35
N ALA A 254 -0.76 -1.52 -10.08
CA ALA A 254 -0.37 -0.50 -9.12
C ALA A 254 1.03 -0.82 -8.57
N MET A 255 1.92 0.17 -8.57
CA MET A 255 3.16 0.11 -7.80
C MET A 255 3.14 1.09 -6.64
N ASN A 256 3.49 0.61 -5.45
CA ASN A 256 3.64 1.41 -4.26
C ASN A 256 5.10 1.37 -3.78
N SER A 257 5.56 2.40 -3.08
CA SER A 257 6.85 2.43 -2.40
C SER A 257 6.67 2.58 -0.90
N MET A 258 7.55 1.94 -0.13
CA MET A 258 7.65 2.13 1.31
C MET A 258 9.12 2.11 1.76
N CYS A 259 9.40 2.67 2.94
CA CYS A 259 10.71 2.59 3.56
C CYS A 259 10.67 1.56 4.70
N PRO A 260 11.38 0.41 4.60
CA PRO A 260 11.37 -0.61 5.64
C PRO A 260 12.15 -0.20 6.91
N CYS A 261 12.75 1.00 6.92
CA CYS A 261 13.44 1.57 8.07
C CYS A 261 12.56 2.50 8.92
N LEU A 262 11.25 2.52 8.66
CA LEU A 262 10.32 3.11 9.61
C LEU A 262 10.28 2.27 10.90
N PRO A 263 10.12 2.89 12.07
CA PRO A 263 9.90 2.16 13.32
C PRO A 263 8.72 1.17 13.21
N PRO A 264 8.76 0.03 13.93
CA PRO A 264 7.76 -1.05 13.80
C PRO A 264 6.31 -0.61 13.99
N GLU A 265 6.05 0.42 14.79
CA GLU A 265 4.73 0.99 15.03
C GLU A 265 4.16 1.77 13.81
N PHE A 266 5.00 2.15 12.86
CA PHE A 266 4.62 2.96 11.69
C PHE A 266 4.74 2.21 10.36
N VAL A 267 5.65 1.24 10.25
CA VAL A 267 5.99 0.59 8.97
C VAL A 267 4.80 -0.09 8.29
N SER A 268 3.81 -0.58 9.06
CA SER A 268 2.61 -1.24 8.54
C SER A 268 1.40 -0.32 8.38
N LEU A 269 1.51 0.98 8.68
CA LEU A 269 0.42 1.92 8.47
C LEU A 269 0.25 2.22 6.98
N ILE A 270 -0.99 2.12 6.48
CA ILE A 270 -1.31 2.31 5.05
C ILE A 270 -0.86 3.69 4.53
N GLU A 271 -0.91 4.73 5.37
CA GLU A 271 -0.45 6.09 5.04
C GLU A 271 1.06 6.20 4.74
N ASN A 272 1.85 5.18 5.10
CA ASN A 272 3.28 5.10 4.81
C ASN A 272 3.61 4.27 3.55
N TYR A 273 2.59 3.86 2.80
CA TYR A 273 2.70 3.25 1.47
C TYR A 273 2.33 4.29 0.42
N PHE A 274 3.29 4.69 -0.39
CA PHE A 274 3.09 5.75 -1.37
C PHE A 274 2.92 5.18 -2.78
N LEU A 275 1.78 5.47 -3.41
CA LEU A 275 1.56 5.14 -4.82
C LEU A 275 2.61 5.82 -5.70
N VAL A 276 3.19 5.04 -6.61
CA VAL A 276 4.26 5.45 -7.54
C VAL A 276 3.78 5.38 -8.98
N LEU A 277 3.08 4.30 -9.33
CA LEU A 277 2.67 4.05 -10.69
C LEU A 277 1.30 3.39 -10.70
N LEU A 278 0.42 3.85 -11.60
CA LEU A 278 -0.89 3.26 -11.83
C LEU A 278 -1.17 3.21 -13.34
N PHE A 279 -1.54 2.05 -13.85
CA PHE A 279 -1.95 1.87 -15.26
C PHE A 279 -3.01 0.78 -15.37
N HIS A 280 -3.74 0.72 -16.48
CA HIS A 280 -4.71 -0.34 -16.71
C HIS A 280 -3.95 -1.65 -17.00
N ALA A 281 -4.17 -2.69 -16.19
CA ALA A 281 -3.36 -3.92 -16.19
C ALA A 281 -3.27 -4.56 -17.57
N ALA A 282 -4.39 -4.58 -18.30
CA ALA A 282 -4.45 -5.13 -19.65
C ALA A 282 -3.43 -4.48 -20.63
N ASP A 283 -3.00 -3.23 -20.43
CA ASP A 283 -2.03 -2.56 -21.30
C ASP A 283 -0.63 -3.15 -21.17
N ARG A 284 -0.29 -3.77 -20.03
CA ARG A 284 0.95 -4.54 -19.85
C ARG A 284 1.02 -5.75 -20.77
N TYR A 285 -0.14 -6.29 -21.18
CA TYR A 285 -0.24 -7.48 -22.02
C TYR A 285 -0.62 -7.18 -23.48
N ALA A 286 -0.90 -5.92 -23.82
CA ALA A 286 -1.37 -5.58 -25.15
C ALA A 286 -0.27 -5.77 -26.20
N ASP A 287 -0.56 -6.45 -27.31
CA ASP A 287 0.33 -6.46 -28.46
C ASP A 287 0.52 -5.01 -28.93
N ASN A 288 1.75 -4.51 -28.85
CA ASN A 288 2.10 -3.16 -29.29
C ASN A 288 2.82 -3.23 -30.64
N PRO A 289 2.10 -3.16 -31.78
CA PRO A 289 2.70 -3.28 -33.11
C PRO A 289 3.66 -2.13 -33.48
N LEU A 290 3.85 -1.13 -32.61
CA LEU A 290 4.69 0.04 -32.86
C LEU A 290 6.05 0.00 -32.13
N LEU A 291 6.32 -1.01 -31.30
CA LEU A 291 7.55 -1.06 -30.50
C LEU A 291 8.14 -2.48 -30.47
N GLU A 292 9.43 -2.58 -30.81
CA GLU A 292 10.24 -3.80 -30.70
C GLU A 292 10.54 -4.19 -29.23
N SER A 293 10.15 -3.35 -28.26
CA SER A 293 10.44 -3.51 -26.83
C SER A 293 9.28 -4.14 -26.06
N SER A 294 9.59 -4.89 -24.99
CA SER A 294 8.57 -5.42 -24.08
C SER A 294 7.72 -4.32 -23.43
N ASN A 295 6.45 -4.60 -23.18
CA ASN A 295 5.54 -3.65 -22.53
C ASN A 295 6.02 -3.28 -21.12
N ASN A 296 6.63 -4.23 -20.39
CA ASN A 296 7.25 -3.96 -19.10
C ASN A 296 8.30 -2.84 -19.19
N LYS A 297 9.13 -2.81 -20.25
CA LYS A 297 10.09 -1.71 -20.49
C LYS A 297 9.40 -0.36 -20.55
N ILE A 298 8.29 -0.24 -21.28
CA ILE A 298 7.56 1.03 -21.41
C ILE A 298 6.88 1.43 -20.10
N MET A 299 6.21 0.48 -19.44
CA MET A 299 5.43 0.74 -18.22
C MET A 299 6.31 1.22 -17.07
N PHE A 300 7.47 0.59 -16.89
CA PHE A 300 8.30 0.78 -15.71
C PHE A 300 9.48 1.73 -15.90
N ASN A 301 9.75 2.22 -17.12
CA ASN A 301 10.91 3.07 -17.40
C ASN A 301 10.99 4.30 -16.49
N LYS A 302 9.87 5.01 -16.29
CA LYS A 302 9.84 6.20 -15.40
C LYS A 302 10.23 5.87 -13.96
N VAL A 303 9.81 4.72 -13.45
CA VAL A 303 10.17 4.25 -12.10
C VAL A 303 11.66 3.95 -12.05
N ILE A 304 12.20 3.25 -13.06
CA ILE A 304 13.62 2.90 -13.17
C ILE A 304 14.51 4.14 -13.24
N ASP A 305 14.13 5.12 -14.07
CA ASP A 305 14.85 6.39 -14.19
C ASP A 305 14.90 7.13 -12.84
N GLU A 306 13.77 7.18 -12.13
CA GLU A 306 13.69 7.90 -10.86
C GLU A 306 14.44 7.20 -9.73
N VAL A 307 14.40 5.87 -9.63
CA VAL A 307 15.18 5.15 -8.61
C VAL A 307 16.68 5.24 -8.87
N ASN A 308 17.12 5.24 -10.13
CA ASN A 308 18.52 5.45 -10.47
C ASN A 308 18.97 6.90 -10.15
N ASP A 309 18.12 7.91 -10.37
CA ASP A 309 18.38 9.29 -9.92
C ASP A 309 18.49 9.38 -8.39
N LEU A 310 17.58 8.72 -7.66
CA LEU A 310 17.61 8.67 -6.20
C LEU A 310 18.87 7.99 -5.64
N ARG A 311 19.36 6.95 -6.30
CA ARG A 311 20.62 6.29 -5.95
C ARG A 311 21.83 7.17 -6.24
N SER A 312 21.90 7.74 -7.44
CA SER A 312 23.06 8.52 -7.90
C SER A 312 23.16 9.90 -7.24
N ASN A 313 22.04 10.62 -7.22
CA ASN A 313 21.98 12.02 -6.84
C ASN A 313 21.37 12.22 -5.45
N GLY A 314 20.50 11.32 -4.98
CA GLY A 314 19.78 11.47 -3.71
C GLY A 314 18.83 12.67 -3.68
N ILE A 315 18.34 12.98 -2.49
CA ILE A 315 17.47 14.10 -2.18
C ILE A 315 18.08 14.97 -1.09
N SER A 316 18.07 16.29 -1.31
CA SER A 316 18.36 17.25 -0.25
C SER A 316 17.09 17.47 0.55
N ILE A 317 17.12 17.13 1.83
CA ILE A 317 16.02 17.35 2.78
C ILE A 317 16.42 18.42 3.79
N THR A 318 15.45 19.19 4.26
CA THR A 318 15.63 20.20 5.31
C THR A 318 14.77 19.82 6.51
N THR A 319 15.40 19.41 7.60
CA THR A 319 14.72 19.20 8.89
C THR A 319 14.99 20.39 9.81
N GLU A 320 14.23 20.52 10.90
CA GLU A 320 14.31 21.66 11.85
C GLU A 320 15.74 22.01 12.29
N ASN A 321 16.64 21.03 12.28
CA ASN A 321 17.99 21.21 12.80
C ASN A 321 19.10 21.24 11.74
N LYS A 322 18.92 20.67 10.53
CA LYS A 322 19.98 20.60 9.49
C LYS A 322 19.42 20.36 8.09
N LYS A 323 20.15 20.84 7.08
CA LYS A 323 20.06 20.33 5.70
C LYS A 323 20.94 19.10 5.58
N CYS A 324 20.41 17.98 5.11
CA CYS A 324 21.19 16.78 4.85
C CYS A 324 20.88 16.20 3.46
N GLN A 325 21.84 15.43 2.94
CA GLN A 325 21.68 14.70 1.69
C GLN A 325 21.34 13.25 2.03
N LEU A 326 20.16 12.82 1.63
CA LEU A 326 19.66 11.45 1.81
C LEU A 326 19.69 10.73 0.46
N TYR A 327 20.32 9.56 0.42
CA TYR A 327 20.28 8.68 -0.74
C TYR A 327 19.24 7.59 -0.53
N LEU A 328 18.57 7.18 -1.59
CA LEU A 328 17.58 6.12 -1.55
C LEU A 328 17.94 5.08 -2.61
N ASP A 329 17.88 3.80 -2.24
CA ASP A 329 18.19 2.71 -3.15
C ASP A 329 17.15 1.60 -3.04
N VAL A 330 16.85 0.93 -4.14
CA VAL A 330 15.87 -0.16 -4.16
C VAL A 330 16.44 -1.34 -3.40
N GLY A 331 15.83 -1.70 -2.28
CA GLY A 331 16.14 -2.92 -1.54
C GLY A 331 15.56 -4.13 -2.27
N LEU A 332 14.23 -4.17 -2.34
CA LEU A 332 13.44 -5.28 -2.88
C LEU A 332 12.31 -4.78 -3.77
N ILE A 333 11.96 -5.61 -4.76
CA ILE A 333 10.70 -5.53 -5.49
C ILE A 333 9.81 -6.64 -4.95
N LEU A 334 8.62 -6.28 -4.45
CA LEU A 334 7.70 -7.16 -3.73
C LEU A 334 6.40 -7.35 -4.53
N GLY A 335 5.73 -8.46 -4.30
CA GLY A 335 4.43 -8.80 -4.88
C GLY A 335 4.12 -10.26 -4.67
N ASP A 336 2.91 -10.68 -5.03
CA ASP A 336 2.56 -12.10 -5.07
C ASP A 336 3.35 -12.82 -6.18
N ASN A 337 3.35 -14.16 -6.14
CA ASN A 337 4.09 -14.94 -7.13
C ASN A 337 3.67 -14.62 -8.56
N LEU A 338 2.38 -14.45 -8.83
CA LEU A 338 1.91 -14.24 -10.20
C LEU A 338 2.33 -12.87 -10.72
N GLY A 339 2.13 -11.82 -9.92
CA GLY A 339 2.56 -10.46 -10.22
C GLY A 339 4.06 -10.36 -10.43
N LEU A 340 4.86 -10.95 -9.53
CA LEU A 340 6.31 -10.97 -9.65
C LEU A 340 6.79 -11.72 -10.90
N HIS A 341 6.26 -12.91 -11.21
CA HIS A 341 6.61 -13.59 -12.48
C HIS A 341 6.34 -12.69 -13.68
N GLY A 342 5.19 -12.00 -13.70
CA GLY A 342 4.79 -11.13 -14.80
C GLY A 342 5.69 -9.92 -14.99
N ILE A 343 6.04 -9.19 -13.92
CA ILE A 343 6.87 -7.96 -14.04
C ILE A 343 8.37 -8.26 -14.13
N LEU A 344 8.81 -9.42 -13.66
CA LEU A 344 10.22 -9.85 -13.72
C LEU A 344 10.56 -10.61 -15.00
N GLY A 345 9.58 -10.87 -15.88
CA GLY A 345 9.79 -11.47 -17.19
C GLY A 345 9.86 -13.00 -17.19
N LEU A 346 9.30 -13.67 -16.17
CA LEU A 346 9.22 -15.12 -16.10
C LEU A 346 7.86 -15.64 -16.59
N ALA A 347 7.74 -16.96 -16.72
CA ALA A 347 6.49 -17.62 -17.05
C ALA A 347 5.46 -17.47 -15.92
N GLU A 348 4.32 -16.85 -16.22
CA GLU A 348 3.18 -16.63 -15.31
C GLU A 348 2.32 -17.90 -15.11
N CYS A 349 2.90 -19.09 -15.30
CA CYS A 349 2.20 -20.36 -15.25
C CYS A 349 2.94 -21.36 -14.37
N PHE A 350 2.39 -21.64 -13.19
CA PHE A 350 2.98 -22.59 -12.22
C PHE A 350 2.84 -24.07 -12.64
N THR A 351 2.32 -24.32 -13.84
CA THR A 351 2.40 -25.63 -14.50
C THR A 351 3.52 -25.76 -15.52
N ALA A 352 4.28 -24.68 -15.76
CA ALA A 352 5.46 -24.70 -16.61
C ALA A 352 6.55 -25.64 -16.09
N ASN A 353 7.51 -25.95 -16.98
CA ASN A 353 8.65 -26.81 -16.65
C ASN A 353 9.54 -26.22 -15.55
N PHE A 354 9.68 -24.89 -15.50
CA PHE A 354 10.50 -24.16 -14.53
C PHE A 354 9.64 -23.13 -13.80
N PRO A 355 8.88 -23.53 -12.78
CA PRO A 355 7.91 -22.67 -12.10
C PRO A 355 8.53 -21.78 -11.00
N CYS A 356 9.81 -21.97 -10.67
CA CYS A 356 10.47 -21.24 -9.59
C CYS A 356 11.14 -19.96 -10.11
N LEU A 357 10.94 -18.87 -9.37
CA LEU A 357 11.60 -17.58 -9.61
C LEU A 357 13.13 -17.67 -9.42
N TYR A 358 13.58 -18.49 -8.47
CA TYR A 358 14.95 -18.45 -7.96
C TYR A 358 15.86 -19.53 -8.53
N CYS A 359 15.29 -20.65 -8.98
CA CYS A 359 16.08 -21.78 -9.45
C CYS A 359 15.56 -22.32 -10.78
N LYS A 360 16.39 -23.18 -11.38
CA LYS A 360 16.17 -23.89 -12.64
C LYS A 360 15.78 -25.34 -12.40
N MET A 361 15.24 -25.66 -11.23
CA MET A 361 14.74 -27.01 -10.96
C MET A 361 13.50 -27.27 -11.81
N LEU A 362 13.46 -28.44 -12.45
CA LEU A 362 12.29 -28.84 -13.20
C LEU A 362 11.15 -29.15 -12.23
N LYS A 363 9.92 -28.82 -12.63
CA LYS A 363 8.71 -29.08 -11.84
C LYS A 363 8.60 -30.52 -11.36
N HIS A 364 9.04 -31.49 -12.18
CA HIS A 364 9.00 -32.90 -11.80
C HIS A 364 9.95 -33.22 -10.64
N ASP A 365 11.13 -32.59 -10.61
CA ASP A 365 12.11 -32.74 -9.53
C ASP A 365 11.69 -31.98 -8.26
N CYS A 366 11.01 -30.85 -8.41
CA CYS A 366 10.49 -30.08 -7.27
C CYS A 366 9.56 -30.93 -6.37
N ARG A 367 8.89 -31.94 -6.93
CA ARG A 367 7.94 -32.81 -6.20
C ARG A 367 8.61 -33.77 -5.21
N CYS A 368 9.89 -34.06 -5.42
CA CYS A 368 10.63 -35.03 -4.61
C CYS A 368 11.89 -34.43 -3.98
N SER A 369 12.14 -33.13 -4.19
CA SER A 369 13.28 -32.45 -3.59
C SER A 369 12.97 -32.05 -2.15
N SER A 370 13.82 -32.49 -1.23
CA SER A 370 13.75 -32.11 0.19
C SER A 370 14.78 -31.06 0.60
N LYS A 371 15.66 -30.66 -0.33
CA LYS A 371 16.70 -29.65 -0.09
C LYS A 371 16.85 -28.72 -1.28
N GLU A 372 17.30 -27.51 -1.00
CA GLU A 372 17.73 -26.59 -2.04
C GLU A 372 18.95 -27.16 -2.78
N ASN A 373 18.91 -27.09 -4.12
CA ASN A 373 20.06 -27.45 -4.95
C ASN A 373 20.76 -26.18 -5.43
N LEU A 374 21.85 -25.83 -4.74
CA LEU A 374 22.65 -24.62 -5.02
C LEU A 374 23.17 -24.56 -6.47
N ASN A 375 23.38 -25.71 -7.13
CA ASN A 375 23.85 -25.75 -8.52
C ASN A 375 22.76 -25.35 -9.54
N LEU A 376 21.50 -25.35 -9.12
CA LEU A 376 20.36 -24.97 -9.95
C LEU A 376 19.87 -23.55 -9.67
N LEU A 377 20.47 -22.82 -8.73
CA LEU A 377 20.12 -21.42 -8.50
C LEU A 377 20.39 -20.58 -9.75
N ARG A 378 19.46 -19.67 -10.05
CA ARG A 378 19.67 -18.66 -11.08
C ARG A 378 20.73 -17.68 -10.58
N ASN A 379 21.67 -17.34 -11.45
CA ASN A 379 22.69 -16.34 -11.20
C ASN A 379 22.84 -15.48 -12.47
N ILE A 380 23.62 -14.40 -12.38
CA ILE A 380 23.76 -13.45 -13.50
C ILE A 380 24.22 -14.17 -14.78
N ASP A 381 25.23 -15.04 -14.68
CA ASP A 381 25.82 -15.72 -15.84
C ASP A 381 24.82 -16.67 -16.51
N ASN A 382 24.14 -17.53 -15.73
CA ASN A 382 23.20 -18.50 -16.29
C ASN A 382 21.88 -17.84 -16.74
N TYR A 383 21.50 -16.72 -16.13
CA TYR A 383 20.33 -15.94 -16.52
C TYR A 383 20.54 -15.30 -17.90
N VAL A 384 21.72 -14.71 -18.16
CA VAL A 384 22.05 -14.15 -19.47
C VAL A 384 21.98 -15.22 -20.57
N LEU A 385 22.49 -16.43 -20.29
CA LEU A 385 22.41 -17.56 -21.22
C LEU A 385 20.96 -18.01 -21.46
N ASP A 386 20.15 -18.05 -20.41
CA ASP A 386 18.73 -18.43 -20.50
C ASP A 386 17.90 -17.40 -21.28
N VAL A 387 18.12 -16.11 -21.04
CA VAL A 387 17.50 -15.03 -21.84
C VAL A 387 17.89 -15.16 -23.31
N ALA A 388 19.16 -15.42 -23.61
CA ALA A 388 19.65 -15.60 -24.97
C ALA A 388 19.10 -16.86 -25.65
N THR A 389 18.72 -17.88 -24.88
CA THR A 389 18.09 -19.11 -25.41
C THR A 389 16.73 -18.81 -26.02
N ASN A 390 16.01 -17.79 -25.50
CA ASN A 390 14.73 -17.31 -26.02
C ASN A 390 13.68 -18.43 -26.20
N ASP A 391 13.64 -19.37 -25.25
CA ASP A 391 12.68 -20.46 -25.18
C ASP A 391 12.19 -20.65 -23.74
N VAL A 392 10.96 -20.19 -23.49
CA VAL A 392 10.32 -20.25 -22.17
C VAL A 392 10.18 -21.69 -21.67
N SER A 393 9.99 -22.66 -22.59
CA SER A 393 9.80 -24.06 -22.21
C SER A 393 11.07 -24.71 -21.67
N GLN A 394 12.25 -24.18 -22.05
CA GLN A 394 13.56 -24.66 -21.63
C GLN A 394 14.16 -23.85 -20.46
N THR A 395 13.68 -22.64 -20.21
CA THR A 395 14.33 -21.72 -19.26
C THR A 395 13.40 -21.17 -18.19
N GLY A 396 12.08 -21.13 -18.44
CA GLY A 396 11.10 -20.43 -17.62
C GLY A 396 11.12 -18.90 -17.78
N ILE A 397 11.96 -18.35 -18.64
CA ILE A 397 12.12 -16.91 -18.86
C ILE A 397 11.42 -16.52 -20.17
N LYS A 398 10.48 -15.59 -20.07
CA LYS A 398 9.71 -15.03 -21.20
C LYS A 398 10.44 -13.85 -21.84
N GLU A 399 11.06 -13.02 -21.02
CA GLU A 399 11.81 -11.85 -21.45
C GLU A 399 12.84 -11.43 -20.39
N GLU A 400 13.81 -10.62 -20.80
CA GLU A 400 14.75 -10.01 -19.86
C GLU A 400 14.01 -9.11 -18.86
N CYS A 401 14.34 -9.27 -17.57
CA CYS A 401 13.79 -8.49 -16.49
C CYS A 401 14.12 -7.01 -16.69
N VAL A 402 13.08 -6.20 -16.84
CA VAL A 402 13.23 -4.75 -17.05
C VAL A 402 13.99 -4.06 -15.92
N PHE A 403 13.83 -4.56 -14.69
CA PHE A 403 14.43 -3.97 -13.49
C PHE A 403 15.92 -4.25 -13.34
N ASN A 404 16.50 -5.14 -14.16
CA ASN A 404 17.97 -5.26 -14.27
C ASN A 404 18.63 -3.96 -14.75
N ASN A 405 17.86 -2.99 -15.28
CA ASN A 405 18.32 -1.64 -15.60
C ASN A 405 18.42 -0.71 -14.36
N ILE A 406 18.04 -1.16 -13.16
CA ILE A 406 18.31 -0.46 -11.91
C ILE A 406 19.72 -0.86 -11.45
N GLU A 407 20.60 0.11 -11.24
CA GLU A 407 22.04 -0.16 -11.03
C GLU A 407 22.35 -1.13 -9.88
N SER A 408 21.52 -1.15 -8.84
CA SER A 408 21.73 -1.95 -7.63
C SER A 408 20.93 -3.25 -7.62
N PHE A 409 20.16 -3.54 -8.67
CA PHE A 409 19.21 -4.65 -8.69
C PHE A 409 19.56 -5.65 -9.78
N HIS A 410 19.47 -6.93 -9.43
CA HIS A 410 19.36 -7.98 -10.42
C HIS A 410 18.35 -9.02 -9.93
N VAL A 411 17.51 -9.51 -10.85
CA VAL A 411 16.44 -10.48 -10.53
C VAL A 411 16.94 -11.75 -9.84
N THR A 412 18.20 -12.13 -10.08
CA THR A 412 18.82 -13.33 -9.48
C THR A 412 19.52 -13.10 -8.15
N THR A 413 19.57 -11.87 -7.64
CA THR A 413 20.27 -11.55 -6.37
C THR A 413 19.38 -10.84 -5.36
N ASN A 414 18.26 -10.26 -5.80
CA ASN A 414 17.35 -9.47 -4.98
C ASN A 414 16.07 -10.26 -4.70
N TYR A 415 16.18 -11.36 -3.95
CA TYR A 415 15.07 -12.26 -3.67
C TYR A 415 14.02 -11.63 -2.75
N ALA A 416 12.74 -11.86 -3.07
CA ALA A 416 11.59 -11.37 -2.32
C ALA A 416 10.49 -12.45 -2.28
N VAL A 417 10.27 -13.02 -1.11
CA VAL A 417 9.29 -14.09 -0.89
C VAL A 417 8.10 -13.50 -0.14
N ASP A 418 6.88 -13.88 -0.53
CA ASP A 418 5.66 -13.42 0.12
C ASP A 418 5.20 -14.47 1.13
N PHE A 419 5.53 -14.25 2.40
CA PHE A 419 5.14 -15.17 3.48
C PHE A 419 3.63 -15.45 3.51
N MET A 420 2.80 -14.46 3.18
CA MET A 420 1.35 -14.63 3.21
C MET A 420 0.91 -15.63 2.13
N HIS A 421 1.28 -15.38 0.89
CA HIS A 421 0.86 -16.22 -0.24
C HIS A 421 1.62 -17.56 -0.30
N ASP A 422 2.93 -17.56 -0.05
CA ASP A 422 3.78 -18.75 -0.16
C ASP A 422 3.56 -19.73 0.99
N VAL A 423 3.49 -19.21 2.22
CA VAL A 423 3.45 -20.05 3.43
C VAL A 423 2.04 -20.19 3.95
N LEU A 424 1.33 -19.10 4.24
CA LEU A 424 0.02 -19.17 4.90
C LEU A 424 -1.07 -19.67 3.96
N GLU A 425 -1.17 -19.12 2.74
CA GLU A 425 -2.16 -19.56 1.75
C GLU A 425 -1.68 -20.74 0.91
N GLY A 426 -0.37 -20.96 0.84
CA GLY A 426 0.28 -22.07 0.16
C GLY A 426 0.53 -23.25 1.09
N VAL A 427 1.80 -23.40 1.53
CA VAL A 427 2.31 -24.58 2.25
C VAL A 427 1.38 -25.00 3.41
N CYS A 428 0.99 -24.07 4.28
CA CYS A 428 0.14 -24.38 5.43
C CYS A 428 -1.21 -24.97 5.01
N CYS A 429 -1.87 -24.41 4.01
CA CYS A 429 -3.17 -24.91 3.54
C CYS A 429 -3.05 -26.32 2.94
N TYR A 430 -2.00 -26.58 2.17
CA TYR A 430 -1.74 -27.90 1.57
C TYR A 430 -1.43 -28.96 2.61
N ASP A 431 -0.62 -28.63 3.61
CA ASP A 431 -0.27 -29.55 4.68
C ASP A 431 -1.48 -29.83 5.59
N LEU A 432 -2.19 -28.78 6.02
CA LEU A 432 -3.34 -28.91 6.92
C LEU A 432 -4.44 -29.79 6.34
N VAL A 433 -4.73 -29.69 5.04
CA VAL A 433 -5.80 -30.49 4.44
C VAL A 433 -5.46 -31.98 4.41
N GLU A 434 -4.22 -32.33 4.07
CA GLU A 434 -3.75 -33.71 4.04
C GLU A 434 -3.66 -34.30 5.45
N ILE A 435 -3.10 -33.55 6.41
CA ILE A 435 -2.99 -33.97 7.81
C ILE A 435 -4.38 -34.22 8.41
N LEU A 436 -5.31 -33.28 8.25
CA LEU A 436 -6.66 -33.43 8.81
C LEU A 436 -7.47 -34.50 8.09
N TYR A 437 -7.29 -34.66 6.77
CA TYR A 437 -7.90 -35.78 6.03
C TYR A 437 -7.43 -37.12 6.60
N ASN A 438 -6.13 -37.28 6.84
CA ASN A 438 -5.57 -38.48 7.43
C ASN A 438 -6.18 -38.75 8.83
N PHE A 439 -6.16 -37.77 9.73
CA PHE A 439 -6.68 -37.93 11.09
C PHE A 439 -8.18 -38.24 11.14
N VAL A 440 -8.98 -37.64 10.25
CA VAL A 440 -10.44 -37.80 10.26
C VAL A 440 -10.89 -39.06 9.54
N TYR A 441 -10.32 -39.37 8.37
CA TYR A 441 -10.87 -40.39 7.46
C TYR A 441 -10.00 -41.64 7.31
N VAL A 442 -8.68 -41.54 7.52
CA VAL A 442 -7.75 -42.68 7.37
C VAL A 442 -7.54 -43.35 8.72
N GLU A 443 -6.97 -42.63 9.68
CA GLU A 443 -6.69 -43.15 11.03
C GLU A 443 -7.91 -43.13 11.94
N ASN A 444 -8.90 -42.28 11.62
CA ASN A 444 -10.15 -42.13 12.38
C ASN A 444 -9.92 -41.79 13.87
N TYR A 445 -8.93 -40.94 14.16
CA TYR A 445 -8.65 -40.47 15.52
C TYR A 445 -9.82 -39.67 16.11
N PHE A 446 -10.54 -38.93 15.27
CA PHE A 446 -11.73 -38.18 15.61
C PHE A 446 -12.60 -37.93 14.38
N SER A 447 -13.89 -37.64 14.58
CA SER A 447 -14.79 -37.31 13.45
C SER A 447 -14.70 -35.84 13.05
N ILE A 448 -15.21 -35.50 11.86
CA ILE A 448 -15.29 -34.12 11.39
C ILE A 448 -16.19 -33.25 12.27
N GLU A 449 -17.24 -33.85 12.86
CA GLU A 449 -18.11 -33.17 13.82
C GLU A 449 -17.35 -32.83 15.10
N LEU A 450 -16.57 -33.78 15.63
CA LEU A 450 -15.75 -33.56 16.81
C LEU A 450 -14.65 -32.52 16.55
N LEU A 451 -14.00 -32.56 15.38
CA LEU A 451 -13.05 -31.51 14.99
C LEU A 451 -13.68 -30.11 15.04
N ASN A 452 -14.86 -29.96 14.44
CA ASN A 452 -15.57 -28.69 14.43
C ASN A 452 -16.04 -28.26 15.83
N GLU A 453 -16.44 -29.18 16.69
CA GLU A 453 -16.75 -28.89 18.10
C GLU A 453 -15.51 -28.38 18.84
N MET A 454 -14.35 -29.00 18.64
CA MET A 454 -13.08 -28.55 19.23
C MET A 454 -12.67 -27.17 18.71
N ILE A 455 -12.79 -26.92 17.40
CA ILE A 455 -12.52 -25.60 16.80
C ILE A 455 -13.42 -24.52 17.41
N LEU A 456 -14.72 -24.78 17.60
CA LEU A 456 -15.67 -23.83 18.16
C LEU A 456 -15.47 -23.56 19.65
N SER A 457 -15.16 -24.61 20.41
CA SER A 457 -15.06 -24.54 21.87
C SER A 457 -13.70 -24.04 22.35
N HIS A 458 -12.66 -24.08 21.51
CA HIS A 458 -11.33 -23.61 21.87
C HIS A 458 -11.28 -22.10 22.12
N SER A 459 -10.51 -21.71 23.14
CA SER A 459 -10.28 -20.30 23.45
C SER A 459 -9.05 -19.79 22.70
N TYR A 460 -9.29 -18.97 21.68
CA TYR A 460 -8.24 -18.31 20.89
C TYR A 460 -7.73 -17.00 21.50
N GLY A 461 -8.27 -16.57 22.65
CA GLY A 461 -7.96 -15.26 23.24
C GLY A 461 -8.52 -14.09 22.41
N ASN A 462 -7.82 -12.95 22.43
CA ASN A 462 -8.23 -11.71 21.74
C ASN A 462 -7.82 -11.72 20.25
N VAL A 463 -8.28 -12.72 19.51
CA VAL A 463 -8.04 -12.84 18.06
C VAL A 463 -9.35 -12.64 17.31
N SER A 464 -9.33 -11.77 16.29
CA SER A 464 -10.49 -11.45 15.46
C SER A 464 -10.74 -12.47 14.34
N ASN A 465 -9.69 -13.07 13.78
CA ASN A 465 -9.75 -14.00 12.65
C ASN A 465 -9.66 -15.45 13.14
N LYS A 466 -10.73 -15.93 13.76
CA LYS A 466 -10.81 -17.32 14.26
C LYS A 466 -10.93 -18.29 13.09
N PRO A 467 -10.33 -19.49 13.17
CA PRO A 467 -10.45 -20.49 12.12
C PRO A 467 -11.93 -20.84 11.86
N PRO A 468 -12.36 -20.91 10.59
CA PRO A 468 -13.71 -21.33 10.25
C PRO A 468 -13.92 -22.82 10.52
N LEU A 469 -15.20 -23.23 10.53
CA LEU A 469 -15.55 -24.64 10.50
C LEU A 469 -15.08 -25.28 9.20
N ILE A 470 -14.60 -26.51 9.29
CA ILE A 470 -14.11 -27.27 8.16
C ILE A 470 -15.20 -28.23 7.72
N ALA A 471 -15.64 -28.11 6.46
CA ALA A 471 -16.60 -29.04 5.91
C ALA A 471 -15.90 -30.33 5.46
N GLY A 472 -16.51 -31.50 5.69
CA GLY A 472 -15.93 -32.78 5.24
C GLY A 472 -15.62 -32.83 3.74
N LYS A 473 -16.44 -32.14 2.92
CA LYS A 473 -16.20 -31.99 1.48
C LYS A 473 -14.91 -31.24 1.14
N GLU A 474 -14.47 -30.31 1.99
CA GLU A 474 -13.26 -29.52 1.78
C GLU A 474 -12.02 -30.40 1.95
N LEU A 475 -11.99 -31.18 3.03
CA LEU A 475 -10.96 -32.21 3.26
C LEU A 475 -10.91 -33.23 2.12
N GLN A 476 -12.06 -33.75 1.71
CA GLN A 476 -12.14 -34.73 0.61
C GLN A 476 -11.72 -34.14 -0.76
N SER A 477 -11.89 -32.84 -0.95
CA SER A 477 -11.48 -32.15 -2.18
C SER A 477 -10.03 -31.65 -2.16
N GLY A 478 -9.32 -31.78 -1.03
CA GLY A 478 -7.96 -31.26 -0.88
C GLY A 478 -7.89 -29.73 -0.85
N ASN A 479 -8.96 -29.04 -0.43
CA ASN A 479 -9.00 -27.57 -0.43
C ASN A 479 -9.80 -27.03 0.76
N ILE A 480 -9.09 -26.53 1.77
CA ILE A 480 -9.66 -25.79 2.91
C ILE A 480 -9.65 -24.30 2.56
N LYS A 481 -10.79 -23.63 2.77
CA LYS A 481 -10.92 -22.20 2.52
C LYS A 481 -10.69 -21.41 3.81
N MET A 482 -9.51 -20.82 3.92
CA MET A 482 -9.13 -19.92 5.01
C MET A 482 -8.36 -18.73 4.42
N SER A 483 -8.59 -17.55 4.96
CA SER A 483 -7.68 -16.42 4.75
C SER A 483 -6.34 -16.69 5.41
N ALA A 484 -5.26 -16.04 4.94
CA ALA A 484 -3.93 -16.20 5.51
C ALA A 484 -3.89 -16.07 7.05
N ASN A 485 -4.62 -15.10 7.61
CA ASN A 485 -4.63 -14.89 9.06
C ASN A 485 -5.43 -15.97 9.80
N GLU A 486 -6.53 -16.47 9.24
CA GLU A 486 -7.24 -17.63 9.80
C GLU A 486 -6.33 -18.88 9.79
N THR A 487 -5.57 -19.10 8.71
CA THR A 487 -4.60 -20.19 8.63
C THR A 487 -3.50 -20.06 9.68
N LEU A 488 -2.93 -18.86 9.84
CA LEU A 488 -1.90 -18.61 10.85
C LEU A 488 -2.41 -18.94 12.27
N VAL A 489 -3.59 -18.44 12.62
CA VAL A 489 -4.23 -18.69 13.91
C VAL A 489 -4.51 -20.17 14.09
N PHE A 490 -4.96 -20.85 13.03
CA PHE A 490 -5.25 -22.27 13.09
C PHE A 490 -3.98 -23.08 13.33
N VAL A 491 -2.90 -22.86 12.56
CA VAL A 491 -1.59 -23.52 12.76
C VAL A 491 -1.09 -23.30 14.19
N GLN A 492 -1.17 -22.07 14.70
CA GLN A 492 -0.68 -21.74 16.05
C GLN A 492 -1.44 -22.48 17.17
N HIS A 493 -2.74 -22.74 16.98
CA HIS A 493 -3.61 -23.30 18.01
C HIS A 493 -3.92 -24.79 17.83
N LEU A 494 -3.71 -25.35 16.63
CA LEU A 494 -4.02 -26.75 16.33
C LEU A 494 -3.38 -27.76 17.32
N PRO A 495 -2.13 -27.57 17.82
CA PRO A 495 -1.58 -28.43 18.87
C PRO A 495 -2.50 -28.58 20.09
N ALA A 496 -3.10 -27.48 20.53
CA ALA A 496 -4.00 -27.47 21.67
C ALA A 496 -5.41 -27.97 21.34
N VAL A 497 -5.84 -27.82 20.09
CA VAL A 497 -7.17 -28.24 19.63
C VAL A 497 -7.26 -29.76 19.49
N VAL A 498 -6.30 -30.40 18.82
CA VAL A 498 -6.39 -31.83 18.46
C VAL A 498 -5.30 -32.71 19.10
N GLY A 499 -4.26 -32.12 19.69
CA GLY A 499 -3.06 -32.86 20.09
C GLY A 499 -3.28 -33.97 21.12
N SER A 500 -4.34 -33.92 21.93
CA SER A 500 -4.68 -35.00 22.87
C SER A 500 -5.30 -36.24 22.21
N TYR A 501 -5.71 -36.14 20.94
CA TYR A 501 -6.35 -37.22 20.19
C TYR A 501 -5.39 -37.93 19.23
N VAL A 502 -4.21 -37.36 18.99
CA VAL A 502 -3.25 -37.85 17.99
C VAL A 502 -2.08 -38.55 18.69
N PRO A 503 -1.68 -39.77 18.26
CA PRO A 503 -0.50 -40.45 18.79
C PRO A 503 0.79 -39.65 18.59
N VAL A 504 1.70 -39.72 19.57
CA VAL A 504 2.96 -38.96 19.54
C VAL A 504 3.90 -39.42 18.43
N ASP A 505 3.81 -40.68 18.04
CA ASP A 505 4.65 -41.32 17.02
C ASP A 505 4.07 -41.23 15.60
N ASP A 506 2.89 -40.64 15.43
CA ASP A 506 2.24 -40.44 14.13
C ASP A 506 3.08 -39.57 13.17
N GLU A 507 3.19 -39.99 11.91
CA GLU A 507 4.03 -39.31 10.91
C GLU A 507 3.43 -38.01 10.39
N TYR A 508 2.10 -37.91 10.24
CA TYR A 508 1.40 -36.69 9.87
C TYR A 508 1.42 -35.67 11.01
N TRP A 509 1.40 -36.15 12.26
CA TRP A 509 1.63 -35.28 13.42
C TRP A 509 3.04 -34.71 13.46
N LYS A 510 4.06 -35.53 13.19
CA LYS A 510 5.45 -35.06 13.08
C LYS A 510 5.62 -34.05 11.95
N LEU A 511 5.02 -34.30 10.79
CA LEU A 511 4.98 -33.36 9.67
C LEU A 511 4.40 -32.00 10.13
N PHE A 512 3.24 -32.03 10.78
CA PHE A 512 2.60 -30.83 11.33
C PHE A 512 3.50 -30.09 12.33
N LEU A 513 4.17 -30.80 13.24
CA LEU A 513 5.05 -30.17 14.22
C LEU A 513 6.26 -29.48 13.56
N PHE A 514 6.82 -30.05 12.49
CA PHE A 514 7.85 -29.36 11.71
C PHE A 514 7.30 -28.09 11.05
N LEU A 515 6.12 -28.16 10.42
CA LEU A 515 5.45 -27.00 9.83
C LEU A 515 5.21 -25.91 10.88
N TYR A 516 4.69 -26.31 12.04
CA TYR A 516 4.42 -25.43 13.17
C TYR A 516 5.68 -24.67 13.61
N GLU A 517 6.80 -25.37 13.80
CA GLU A 517 8.06 -24.73 14.18
C GLU A 517 8.61 -23.82 13.07
N ILE A 518 8.50 -24.22 11.80
CA ILE A 518 8.88 -23.38 10.65
C ILE A 518 8.09 -22.07 10.69
N VAL A 519 6.75 -22.14 10.81
CA VAL A 519 5.88 -20.96 10.86
C VAL A 519 6.20 -20.06 12.05
N LEU A 520 6.48 -20.64 13.24
CA LEU A 520 6.87 -19.85 14.41
C LEU A 520 8.18 -19.09 14.21
N ILE A 521 9.17 -19.71 13.57
CA ILE A 521 10.45 -19.05 13.26
C ILE A 521 10.22 -17.94 12.23
N LEU A 522 9.52 -18.23 11.13
CA LEU A 522 9.27 -17.25 10.07
C LEU A 522 8.46 -16.03 10.54
N MET A 523 7.56 -16.22 11.51
CA MET A 523 6.77 -15.15 12.13
C MET A 523 7.48 -14.41 13.28
N SER A 524 8.69 -14.85 13.65
CA SER A 524 9.40 -14.20 14.75
C SER A 524 9.82 -12.79 14.37
N ARG A 525 9.48 -11.81 15.22
CA ARG A 525 9.89 -10.40 15.04
C ARG A 525 11.41 -10.22 15.12
N LYS A 526 12.11 -11.16 15.77
CA LYS A 526 13.56 -11.16 15.94
C LYS A 526 14.09 -12.57 15.81
N LEU A 527 15.17 -12.73 15.06
CA LEU A 527 15.83 -14.00 14.80
C LEU A 527 17.27 -13.94 15.31
N ASP A 528 17.68 -14.94 16.07
CA ASP A 528 19.11 -15.18 16.31
C ASP A 528 19.69 -15.82 15.04
N LEU A 529 20.91 -15.43 14.65
CA LEU A 529 21.61 -16.01 13.50
C LEU A 529 21.71 -17.55 13.56
N LYS A 530 21.71 -18.14 14.76
CA LYS A 530 21.70 -19.60 14.96
C LYS A 530 20.37 -20.26 14.58
N SER A 531 19.28 -19.50 14.48
CA SER A 531 17.98 -20.02 14.03
C SER A 531 17.99 -20.35 12.54
N ILE A 532 18.87 -19.74 11.74
CA ILE A 532 18.95 -19.97 10.29
C ILE A 532 19.29 -21.44 9.96
N PRO A 533 20.40 -22.04 10.46
CA PRO A 533 20.69 -23.46 10.19
C PRO A 533 19.67 -24.40 10.82
N TYR A 534 19.00 -24.00 11.90
CA TYR A 534 17.91 -24.79 12.48
C TYR A 534 16.68 -24.79 11.57
N LEU A 535 16.31 -23.65 11.00
CA LEU A 535 15.23 -23.54 10.02
C LEU A 535 15.51 -24.39 8.77
N ASP A 536 16.74 -24.39 8.26
CA ASP A 536 17.15 -25.27 7.14
C ASP A 536 16.95 -26.77 7.47
N TYR A 537 17.33 -27.17 8.69
CA TYR A 537 17.08 -28.52 9.18
C TYR A 537 15.57 -28.84 9.24
N LEU A 538 14.76 -27.96 9.82
CA LEU A 538 13.32 -28.15 9.93
C LEU A 538 12.65 -28.28 8.55
N ILE A 539 12.98 -27.38 7.62
CA ILE A 539 12.47 -27.41 6.24
C ILE A 539 12.86 -28.73 5.56
N THR A 540 14.10 -29.18 5.74
CA THR A 540 14.56 -30.47 5.21
C THR A 540 13.73 -31.62 5.76
N GLN A 541 13.57 -31.71 7.10
CA GLN A 541 12.83 -32.82 7.72
C GLN A 541 11.35 -32.82 7.32
N HIS A 542 10.74 -31.64 7.27
CA HIS A 542 9.39 -31.44 6.77
C HIS A 542 9.22 -32.03 5.37
N HIS A 543 10.07 -31.64 4.42
CA HIS A 543 9.95 -32.09 3.03
C HIS A 543 10.29 -33.58 2.87
N ILE A 544 11.19 -34.16 3.67
CA ILE A 544 11.43 -35.61 3.67
C ILE A 544 10.15 -36.38 4.02
N LEU A 545 9.42 -35.94 5.05
CA LEU A 545 8.15 -36.56 5.43
C LEU A 545 7.06 -36.30 4.39
N TYR A 546 6.92 -35.05 3.94
CA TYR A 546 5.92 -34.67 2.95
C TYR A 546 6.08 -35.47 1.64
N CYS A 547 7.29 -35.51 1.07
CA CYS A 547 7.57 -36.25 -0.16
C CYS A 547 7.59 -37.77 0.03
N GLY A 548 7.88 -38.26 1.24
CA GLY A 548 7.94 -39.70 1.56
C GLY A 548 6.60 -40.32 1.94
N GLY A 549 5.66 -39.51 2.44
CA GLY A 549 4.35 -39.93 2.95
C GLY A 549 3.18 -39.72 1.98
N SER A 550 3.35 -38.97 0.89
CA SER A 550 2.32 -38.84 -0.14
C SER A 550 2.36 -40.03 -1.13
N PRO A 551 1.25 -40.78 -1.32
CA PRO A 551 1.19 -41.89 -2.28
C PRO A 551 1.36 -41.48 -3.74
#